data_AF-A0A9P6TUH5-F1
#
_entry.id   AF-A0A9P6TUH5-F1
#
_cell.length_a   1.000
_cell.length_b   1.000
_cell.length_c   1.000
_cell.angle_alpha   90.00
_cell.angle_beta   90.00
_cell.angle_gamma   90.00
#
_symmetry.space_group_name_H-M   'P 1'
#
loop_
_entity.id
_entity.type
_entity.pdbx_description
1 polymer ?
#
loop_
_entity_poly.entity_id
_entity_poly.type
_entity_poly.pdbx_seq_one_letter_code
_entity_poly.pdbx_strand_id
1 'polypeptide(L)'
;MLSVAEVKPPVQRFFSPLENHTVSIEAQVDAATGTAFILWKHIQRSFKGLFLVRAGELDVQFMVDSDYQEVEPLRIRLYPDEILQVVQSQVSVPESSTVNDVKPDAGPRERRRKASHALTRQPSTLLTETDLGKSLVHCSKHMTTHGQDCAASFPSLYESFVKAMMAGQDQQIESIKTRMDADMNLMLVSLMEKMDRNQTQLFEKDRKNKELLKQILEMEKDMEKRQASTTEKMDKNHAQLLEKDRENKEMHENMAVMQKRIHGMQEETLNRLVAIQSRVQAILTQTYELFEYPVPRLFIVLPKEQGSLDKLNLFTHKFK
;
A
#
# COMPACT_ATOMS: atom_id res chain seq x y z
N MET A 1 23.76 20.07 -41.22
CA MET A 1 22.98 19.19 -40.33
C MET A 1 22.78 19.96 -39.03
N LEU A 2 21.58 20.52 -38.81
CA LEU A 2 21.27 21.23 -37.57
C LEU A 2 21.02 20.17 -36.49
N SER A 3 21.81 20.23 -35.41
CA SER A 3 21.59 19.42 -34.22
C SER A 3 20.19 19.76 -33.68
N VAL A 4 19.27 18.80 -33.73
CA VAL A 4 17.94 18.95 -33.14
C VAL A 4 18.17 18.99 -31.65
N ALA A 5 18.08 20.19 -31.06
CA ALA A 5 18.14 20.36 -29.62
C ALA A 5 17.05 19.49 -28.99
N GLU A 6 17.46 18.56 -28.13
CA GLU A 6 16.56 17.66 -27.41
C GLU A 6 15.69 18.50 -26.48
N VAL A 7 14.46 18.79 -26.90
CA VAL A 7 13.50 19.53 -26.10
C VAL A 7 13.02 18.60 -25.01
N LYS A 8 13.49 18.83 -23.77
CA LYS A 8 13.04 18.09 -22.60
C LYS A 8 11.51 18.24 -22.48
N PRO A 9 10.76 17.13 -22.32
CA PRO A 9 9.31 17.22 -22.20
C PRO A 9 8.91 18.04 -20.97
N PRO A 10 7.83 18.83 -21.05
CA PRO A 10 7.35 19.58 -19.91
C PRO A 10 6.92 18.64 -18.77
N VAL A 11 7.05 19.09 -17.53
CA VAL A 11 6.71 18.31 -16.33
C VAL A 11 5.69 19.07 -15.47
N GLN A 12 4.76 18.34 -14.88
CA GLN A 12 3.81 18.88 -13.88
C GLN A 12 4.14 18.34 -12.51
N ARG A 13 4.01 19.20 -11.51
CA ARG A 13 4.17 18.83 -10.11
C ARG A 13 2.80 18.62 -9.44
N PHE A 14 2.70 17.54 -8.69
CA PHE A 14 1.52 17.16 -7.90
C PHE A 14 1.90 17.00 -6.44
N PHE A 15 1.12 17.57 -5.53
CA PHE A 15 1.34 17.50 -4.08
C PHE A 15 0.24 16.66 -3.42
N SER A 16 0.62 15.66 -2.62
CA SER A 16 -0.33 14.95 -1.74
C SER A 16 -0.24 15.51 -0.31
N PRO A 17 -1.32 16.09 0.24
CA PRO A 17 -1.37 16.52 1.63
C PRO A 17 -1.32 15.36 2.61
N LEU A 18 -1.83 14.18 2.21
CA LEU A 18 -1.88 13.00 3.06
C LEU A 18 -0.48 12.42 3.27
N GLU A 19 0.31 12.35 2.20
CA GLU A 19 1.65 11.77 2.22
C GLU A 19 2.76 12.84 2.36
N ASN A 20 2.39 14.12 2.39
CA ASN A 20 3.26 15.30 2.49
C ASN A 20 4.46 15.28 1.53
N HIS A 21 4.24 14.87 0.27
CA HIS A 21 5.30 14.82 -0.75
C HIS A 21 4.81 15.34 -2.10
N THR A 22 5.77 15.74 -2.94
CA THR A 22 5.52 16.24 -4.31
C THR A 22 6.09 15.27 -5.35
N VAL A 23 5.30 14.92 -6.37
CA VAL A 23 5.71 14.07 -7.48
C VAL A 23 5.68 14.87 -8.79
N SER A 24 6.72 14.72 -9.60
CA SER A 24 6.77 15.28 -10.95
C SER A 24 6.38 14.22 -11.99
N ILE A 25 5.42 14.52 -12.85
CA ILE A 25 4.96 13.63 -13.93
C ILE A 25 5.19 14.33 -15.27
N GLU A 26 5.78 13.61 -16.23
CA GLU A 26 6.02 14.10 -17.58
C GLU A 26 4.71 14.27 -18.36
N ALA A 27 4.55 15.43 -19.00
CA ALA A 27 3.44 15.71 -19.89
C ALA A 27 3.71 15.21 -21.30
N GLN A 28 2.64 14.82 -21.98
CA GLN A 28 2.64 14.44 -23.39
C GLN A 28 2.05 15.57 -24.22
N VAL A 29 2.44 15.66 -25.48
CA VAL A 29 1.91 16.65 -26.42
C VAL A 29 0.97 15.93 -27.38
N ASP A 30 -0.26 16.43 -27.48
CA ASP A 30 -1.22 15.89 -28.43
C ASP A 30 -0.79 16.26 -29.86
N ALA A 31 -0.64 15.26 -30.72
CA ALA A 31 -0.19 15.46 -32.10
C ALA A 31 -1.19 16.28 -32.94
N ALA A 32 -2.49 16.24 -32.62
CA ALA A 32 -3.51 16.95 -33.37
C ALA A 32 -3.64 18.41 -32.94
N THR A 33 -3.58 18.69 -31.63
CA THR A 33 -3.84 20.03 -31.09
C THR A 33 -2.59 20.78 -30.66
N GLY A 34 -1.44 20.09 -30.55
CA GLY A 34 -0.20 20.65 -30.00
C GLY A 34 -0.28 20.98 -28.50
N THR A 35 -1.37 20.60 -27.82
CA THR A 35 -1.58 20.94 -26.41
C THR A 35 -0.91 19.90 -25.51
N ALA A 36 -0.19 20.37 -24.49
CA ALA A 36 0.41 19.50 -23.49
C ALA A 36 -0.64 19.03 -22.46
N PHE A 37 -0.65 17.73 -22.18
CA PHE A 37 -1.60 17.08 -21.28
C PHE A 37 -0.94 15.99 -20.44
N ILE A 38 -1.63 15.56 -19.38
CA ILE A 38 -1.19 14.46 -18.51
C ILE A 38 -2.28 13.41 -18.44
N LEU A 39 -1.90 12.16 -18.65
CA LEU A 39 -2.78 11.02 -18.54
C LEU A 39 -3.18 10.78 -17.09
N TRP A 40 -4.48 10.71 -16.83
CA TRP A 40 -5.04 10.47 -15.49
C TRP A 40 -4.48 9.20 -14.84
N LYS A 41 -4.30 8.14 -15.64
CA LYS A 41 -3.72 6.86 -15.21
C LYS A 41 -2.31 6.99 -14.65
N HIS A 42 -1.51 7.95 -15.12
CA HIS A 42 -0.17 8.18 -14.58
C HIS A 42 -0.24 8.80 -13.19
N ILE A 43 -1.18 9.72 -12.97
CA ILE A 43 -1.43 10.35 -11.67
C ILE A 43 -1.95 9.29 -10.68
N GLN A 44 -2.91 8.46 -11.08
CA GLN A 44 -3.44 7.37 -10.24
C GLN A 44 -2.38 6.32 -9.86
N ARG A 45 -1.37 6.11 -10.71
CA ARG A 45 -0.26 5.19 -10.41
C ARG A 45 0.64 5.74 -9.30
N SER A 46 0.84 7.06 -9.28
CA SER A 46 1.64 7.75 -8.25
C SER A 46 0.86 7.94 -6.95
N PHE A 47 -0.46 8.15 -7.02
CA PHE A 47 -1.30 8.43 -5.86
C PHE A 47 -2.47 7.45 -5.78
N LYS A 48 -2.34 6.42 -4.92
CA LYS A 48 -3.41 5.43 -4.71
C LYS A 48 -4.62 6.08 -4.03
N GLY A 49 -5.83 5.72 -4.46
CA GLY A 49 -7.07 6.29 -3.91
C GLY A 49 -7.34 7.75 -4.31
N LEU A 50 -6.61 8.27 -5.30
CA LEU A 50 -6.92 9.55 -5.95
C LEU A 50 -8.34 9.55 -6.50
N PHE A 51 -9.12 10.57 -6.17
CA PHE A 51 -10.42 10.81 -6.79
C PHE A 51 -10.50 12.14 -7.54
N LEU A 52 -9.70 13.14 -7.14
CA LEU A 52 -9.79 14.51 -7.66
C LEU A 52 -8.44 15.22 -7.60
N VAL A 53 -8.23 16.15 -8.53
CA VAL A 53 -7.06 17.05 -8.56
C VAL A 53 -7.55 18.51 -8.51
N ARG A 54 -6.87 19.34 -7.73
CA ARG A 54 -7.18 20.77 -7.54
C ARG A 54 -6.02 21.68 -7.93
N ALA A 55 -6.36 22.82 -8.50
CA ALA A 55 -5.48 23.96 -8.76
C ALA A 55 -5.89 25.10 -7.80
N GLY A 56 -5.26 25.15 -6.62
CA GLY A 56 -5.74 26.02 -5.54
C GLY A 56 -7.13 25.61 -5.04
N GLU A 57 -8.12 26.47 -5.21
CA GLU A 57 -9.51 26.22 -4.82
C GLU A 57 -10.37 25.63 -5.94
N LEU A 58 -9.83 25.53 -7.16
CA LEU A 58 -10.58 25.07 -8.34
C LEU A 58 -10.31 23.59 -8.63
N ASP A 59 -11.38 22.84 -8.88
CA ASP A 59 -11.29 21.46 -9.34
C ASP A 59 -10.82 21.41 -10.80
N VAL A 60 -9.78 20.63 -11.07
CA VAL A 60 -9.22 20.48 -12.43
C VAL A 60 -10.13 19.55 -13.23
N GLN A 61 -10.71 20.08 -14.30
CA GLN A 61 -11.60 19.32 -15.18
C GLN A 61 -10.80 18.46 -16.18
N PHE A 62 -11.41 17.35 -16.60
CA PHE A 62 -10.89 16.56 -17.72
C PHE A 62 -11.04 17.32 -19.03
N MET A 63 -10.13 17.06 -19.97
CA MET A 63 -10.24 17.62 -21.32
C MET A 63 -11.46 17.03 -22.01
N VAL A 64 -12.26 17.91 -22.61
CA VAL A 64 -13.42 17.55 -23.43
C VAL A 64 -13.15 17.86 -24.90
N ASP A 65 -13.77 17.09 -25.79
CA ASP A 65 -13.73 17.33 -27.24
C ASP A 65 -14.76 18.39 -27.69
N SER A 66 -14.87 18.58 -29.01
CA SER A 66 -15.84 19.49 -29.63
C SER A 66 -17.31 19.12 -29.37
N ASP A 67 -17.58 17.86 -29.01
CA ASP A 67 -18.92 17.34 -28.71
C ASP A 67 -19.21 17.34 -27.20
N TYR A 68 -18.35 18.02 -26.41
CA TYR A 68 -18.41 18.09 -24.96
C TYR A 68 -18.33 16.72 -24.26
N GLN A 69 -17.72 15.72 -24.92
CA GLN A 69 -17.44 14.43 -24.32
C GLN A 69 -16.03 14.40 -23.74
N GLU A 70 -15.84 13.72 -22.62
CA GLU A 70 -14.51 13.52 -22.04
C GLU A 70 -13.63 12.71 -23.00
N VAL A 71 -12.43 13.21 -23.30
CA VAL A 71 -11.57 12.54 -24.26
C VAL A 71 -10.92 11.31 -23.62
N GLU A 72 -11.12 10.14 -24.22
CA GLU A 72 -10.43 8.91 -23.83
C GLU A 72 -9.07 8.76 -24.53
N PRO A 73 -8.00 8.39 -23.80
CA PRO A 73 -7.95 8.15 -22.36
C PRO A 73 -8.02 9.45 -21.54
N LEU A 74 -8.69 9.39 -20.38
CA LEU A 74 -8.88 10.54 -19.48
C LEU A 74 -7.57 11.28 -19.22
N ARG A 75 -7.61 12.59 -19.46
CA ARG A 75 -6.45 13.47 -19.42
C ARG A 75 -6.80 14.86 -18.95
N ILE A 76 -5.86 15.50 -18.27
CA ILE A 76 -5.96 16.88 -17.79
C ILE A 76 -4.94 17.76 -18.53
N ARG A 77 -5.25 19.06 -18.65
CA ARG A 77 -4.34 20.04 -19.25
C ARG A 77 -3.10 20.26 -18.36
N LEU A 78 -1.97 20.62 -18.96
CA LEU A 78 -0.76 21.01 -18.23
C LEU A 78 -0.90 22.43 -17.61
N TYR A 79 -0.45 22.58 -16.35
CA TYR A 79 -0.38 23.83 -15.58
C TYR A 79 1.08 24.07 -15.12
N PRO A 80 1.94 24.62 -16.00
CA PRO A 80 3.40 24.62 -15.81
C PRO A 80 3.87 25.39 -14.56
N ASP A 81 3.12 26.39 -14.13
CA ASP A 81 3.50 27.29 -13.04
C ASP A 81 2.80 26.96 -11.71
N GLU A 82 1.95 25.93 -11.69
CA GLU A 82 1.17 25.57 -10.51
C GLU A 82 1.55 24.17 -9.98
N ILE A 83 1.41 23.98 -8.67
CA ILE A 83 1.51 22.66 -8.06
C ILE A 83 0.09 22.19 -7.80
N LEU A 84 -0.32 21.13 -8.48
CA LEU A 84 -1.68 20.61 -8.36
C LEU A 84 -1.81 19.76 -7.11
N GLN A 85 -2.84 20.02 -6.30
CA GLN A 85 -3.11 19.26 -5.09
C GLN A 85 -3.93 18.00 -5.43
N VAL A 86 -3.45 16.85 -4.98
CA VAL A 86 -4.13 15.57 -5.11
C VAL A 86 -5.04 15.35 -3.91
N VAL A 87 -6.33 15.13 -4.16
CA VAL A 87 -7.30 14.77 -3.13
C VAL A 87 -7.53 13.26 -3.18
N GLN A 88 -7.11 12.58 -2.12
CA GLN A 88 -7.28 11.13 -1.94
C GLN A 88 -8.50 10.87 -1.05
N SER A 89 -9.30 9.87 -1.40
CA SER A 89 -10.37 9.42 -0.52
C SER A 89 -9.67 8.74 0.64
N GLN A 90 -9.85 9.24 1.86
CA GLN A 90 -9.51 8.47 3.03
C GLN A 90 -10.45 7.27 3.02
N VAL A 91 -9.99 6.18 2.43
CA VAL A 91 -10.57 4.87 2.70
C VAL A 91 -10.27 4.66 4.17
N SER A 92 -11.20 5.09 5.03
CA SER A 92 -11.27 4.66 6.40
C SER A 92 -11.41 3.16 6.33
N VAL A 93 -10.27 2.46 6.33
CA VAL A 93 -10.25 1.04 6.66
C VAL A 93 -10.99 1.00 7.99
N PRO A 94 -12.16 0.34 8.08
CA PRO A 94 -12.85 0.24 9.35
C PRO A 94 -11.83 -0.38 10.30
N GLU A 95 -11.32 0.44 11.24
CA GLU A 95 -10.50 -0.04 12.33
C GLU A 95 -11.31 -1.17 12.93
N SER A 96 -10.82 -2.41 12.75
CA SER A 96 -11.41 -3.57 13.38
C SER A 96 -11.38 -3.24 14.87
N SER A 97 -12.53 -2.93 15.42
CA SER A 97 -12.72 -2.63 16.82
C SER A 97 -12.09 -3.76 17.63
N THR A 98 -10.91 -3.49 18.21
CA THR A 98 -10.28 -4.32 19.20
C THR A 98 -11.19 -4.28 20.42
N VAL A 99 -12.00 -5.33 20.54
CA VAL A 99 -12.82 -5.62 21.72
C VAL A 99 -11.86 -5.90 22.86
N ASN A 100 -11.58 -4.87 23.67
CA ASN A 100 -11.01 -5.06 24.99
C ASN A 100 -12.09 -4.74 26.04
N ASP A 101 -12.57 -5.84 26.63
CA ASP A 101 -12.67 -6.02 28.08
C ASP A 101 -13.75 -5.23 28.84
N VAL A 102 -14.92 -5.86 29.02
CA VAL A 102 -15.83 -5.57 30.15
C VAL A 102 -16.17 -6.87 30.87
N LYS A 103 -15.57 -6.95 32.05
CA LYS A 103 -15.82 -7.80 33.23
C LYS A 103 -17.29 -8.23 33.42
N PRO A 104 -17.57 -9.47 33.86
CA PRO A 104 -18.92 -9.91 34.19
C PRO A 104 -19.28 -9.46 35.62
N ASP A 105 -20.34 -8.67 35.76
CA ASP A 105 -21.02 -8.50 37.04
C ASP A 105 -22.49 -8.93 36.91
N ALA A 106 -22.91 -9.72 37.88
CA ALA A 106 -24.16 -10.45 37.91
C ALA A 106 -25.26 -9.57 38.51
N GLY A 107 -26.38 -9.43 37.78
CA GLY A 107 -27.57 -8.79 38.31
C GLY A 107 -28.80 -9.01 37.43
N PRO A 108 -29.89 -9.63 37.93
CA PRO A 108 -31.09 -9.86 37.16
C PRO A 108 -32.05 -8.66 37.29
N ARG A 109 -32.46 -8.07 36.17
CA ARG A 109 -33.60 -7.13 36.15
C ARG A 109 -34.34 -7.12 34.81
N GLU A 110 -35.32 -8.01 34.75
CA GLU A 110 -36.73 -7.69 34.59
C GLU A 110 -37.18 -6.62 33.56
N ARG A 111 -37.86 -7.13 32.53
CA ARG A 111 -39.07 -6.59 31.86
C ARG A 111 -39.11 -5.08 31.52
N ARG A 112 -39.20 -4.77 30.22
CA ARG A 112 -40.40 -4.09 29.69
C ARG A 112 -40.56 -4.22 28.18
N ARG A 113 -41.73 -4.72 27.80
CA ARG A 113 -42.34 -4.68 26.46
C ARG A 113 -42.76 -3.26 26.07
N LYS A 114 -43.10 -3.12 24.77
CA LYS A 114 -43.80 -2.05 24.03
C LYS A 114 -42.80 -1.23 23.19
N ALA A 115 -42.98 -1.01 21.88
CA ALA A 115 -44.18 -0.60 21.15
C ALA A 115 -44.04 -0.99 19.66
N SER A 116 -45.06 -1.61 19.06
CA SER A 116 -46.02 -0.98 18.10
C SER A 116 -45.48 -0.89 16.67
N HIS A 117 -45.83 -1.82 15.77
CA HIS A 117 -47.01 -1.73 14.88
C HIS A 117 -47.16 -0.39 14.14
N ALA A 118 -46.74 -0.38 12.88
CA ALA A 118 -47.34 0.42 11.81
C ALA A 118 -47.52 -0.48 10.58
N LEU A 119 -48.53 -1.36 10.64
CA LEU A 119 -49.07 -2.04 9.46
C LEU A 119 -49.98 -1.04 8.76
N THR A 120 -49.45 -0.40 7.71
CA THR A 120 -50.20 0.45 6.80
C THR A 120 -51.25 -0.41 6.09
N ARG A 121 -52.48 -0.30 6.59
CA ARG A 121 -53.68 -0.95 6.06
C ARG A 121 -54.07 -0.23 4.77
N GLN A 122 -53.68 -0.77 3.62
CA GLN A 122 -54.23 -0.29 2.35
C GLN A 122 -55.69 -0.73 2.23
N PRO A 123 -56.58 0.14 1.72
CA PRO A 123 -57.98 -0.19 1.49
C PRO A 123 -58.09 -1.19 0.34
N SER A 124 -58.75 -2.32 0.61
CA SER A 124 -59.17 -3.30 -0.39
C SER A 124 -60.14 -2.63 -1.36
N THR A 125 -59.62 -2.21 -2.50
CA THR A 125 -60.41 -1.80 -3.66
C THR A 125 -61.22 -2.98 -4.15
N LEU A 126 -62.53 -2.75 -4.31
CA LEU A 126 -63.51 -3.63 -4.93
C LEU A 126 -62.92 -4.35 -6.17
N LEU A 127 -62.82 -5.67 -6.08
CA LEU A 127 -62.42 -6.55 -7.18
C LEU A 127 -63.54 -6.55 -8.22
N THR A 128 -63.43 -5.69 -9.21
CA THR A 128 -64.19 -5.81 -10.45
C THR A 128 -63.79 -7.11 -11.16
N GLU A 129 -64.75 -7.88 -11.66
CA GLU A 129 -64.63 -9.23 -12.26
C GLU A 129 -63.55 -9.39 -13.36
N THR A 130 -62.96 -8.29 -13.85
CA THR A 130 -61.88 -8.31 -14.84
C THR A 130 -60.48 -8.64 -14.31
N ASP A 131 -60.27 -8.71 -12.99
CA ASP A 131 -58.91 -8.88 -12.41
C ASP A 131 -58.50 -10.36 -12.22
N LEU A 132 -59.49 -11.27 -12.14
CA LEU A 132 -59.22 -12.70 -11.98
C LEU A 132 -58.51 -13.30 -13.20
N GLY A 133 -58.90 -12.86 -14.41
CA GLY A 133 -58.27 -13.28 -15.66
C GLY A 133 -56.82 -12.83 -15.81
N LYS A 134 -56.48 -11.62 -15.34
CA LYS A 134 -55.10 -11.08 -15.39
C LYS A 134 -54.17 -11.79 -14.42
N SER A 135 -54.66 -12.11 -13.22
CA SER A 135 -53.89 -12.86 -12.22
C SER A 135 -53.59 -14.29 -12.67
N LEU A 136 -54.54 -14.96 -13.34
CA LEU A 136 -54.34 -16.33 -13.83
C LEU A 136 -53.30 -16.39 -14.96
N VAL A 137 -53.30 -15.39 -15.86
CA VAL A 137 -52.32 -15.26 -16.95
C VAL A 137 -50.90 -15.01 -16.42
N HIS A 138 -50.76 -14.31 -15.29
CA HIS A 138 -49.46 -14.12 -14.65
C HIS A 138 -48.89 -15.42 -14.05
N CYS A 139 -49.73 -16.27 -13.46
CA CYS A 139 -49.32 -17.60 -12.99
C CYS A 139 -48.89 -18.52 -14.14
N SER A 140 -49.51 -18.38 -15.32
CA SER A 140 -49.20 -19.19 -16.51
C SER A 140 -47.74 -19.05 -16.96
N LYS A 141 -47.14 -17.85 -16.92
CA LYS A 141 -45.75 -17.60 -17.38
C LYS A 141 -44.68 -18.47 -16.70
N HIS A 142 -45.00 -19.03 -15.55
CA HIS A 142 -44.07 -19.84 -14.77
C HIS A 142 -44.46 -21.31 -14.69
N MET A 143 -45.48 -21.78 -15.40
CA MET A 143 -45.85 -23.21 -15.45
C MET A 143 -45.01 -23.96 -16.48
N THR A 144 -45.03 -25.30 -16.43
CA THR A 144 -44.51 -26.12 -17.53
C THR A 144 -45.32 -25.83 -18.80
N THR A 145 -44.74 -26.08 -19.98
CA THR A 145 -45.42 -25.88 -21.27
C THR A 145 -46.82 -26.53 -21.28
N HIS A 146 -46.95 -27.73 -20.70
CA HIS A 146 -48.23 -28.41 -20.58
C HIS A 146 -49.23 -27.70 -19.64
N GLY A 147 -48.76 -27.12 -18.54
CA GLY A 147 -49.63 -26.36 -17.62
C GLY A 147 -50.09 -25.03 -18.20
N GLN A 148 -49.30 -24.44 -19.11
CA GLN A 148 -49.67 -23.22 -19.84
C GLN A 148 -50.83 -23.47 -20.80
N ASP A 149 -50.81 -24.60 -21.51
CA ASP A 149 -51.86 -24.98 -22.46
C ASP A 149 -53.19 -25.23 -21.74
N CYS A 150 -53.17 -25.92 -20.60
CA CYS A 150 -54.37 -26.15 -19.77
C CYS A 150 -54.92 -24.85 -19.15
N ALA A 151 -54.04 -23.94 -18.72
CA ALA A 151 -54.47 -22.64 -18.19
C ALA A 151 -55.10 -21.76 -19.29
N ALA A 152 -54.66 -21.91 -20.55
CA ALA A 152 -55.19 -21.18 -21.70
C ALA A 152 -56.52 -21.76 -22.22
N SER A 153 -56.77 -23.07 -22.08
CA SER A 153 -58.03 -23.71 -22.49
C SER A 153 -59.18 -23.47 -21.50
N PHE A 154 -58.88 -23.21 -20.22
CA PHE A 154 -59.88 -23.12 -19.17
C PHE A 154 -60.99 -22.07 -19.41
N PRO A 155 -60.70 -20.84 -19.87
CA PRO A 155 -61.73 -19.83 -20.13
C PRO A 155 -62.73 -20.26 -21.22
N SER A 156 -62.25 -20.92 -22.29
CA SER A 156 -63.11 -21.36 -23.40
C SER A 156 -63.95 -22.58 -23.03
N LEU A 157 -63.43 -23.48 -22.18
CA LEU A 157 -64.18 -24.59 -21.61
C LEU A 157 -65.30 -24.09 -20.69
N TYR A 158 -65.02 -23.09 -19.85
CA TYR A 158 -66.04 -22.48 -19.00
C TYR A 158 -67.14 -21.78 -19.82
N GLU A 159 -66.76 -21.01 -20.85
CA GLU A 159 -67.74 -20.39 -21.74
C GLU A 159 -68.63 -21.44 -22.45
N SER A 160 -68.01 -22.54 -22.90
CA SER A 160 -68.73 -23.66 -23.53
C SER A 160 -69.68 -24.36 -22.55
N PHE A 161 -69.27 -24.50 -21.29
CA PHE A 161 -70.10 -25.06 -20.22
C PHE A 161 -71.35 -24.21 -19.97
N VAL A 162 -71.19 -22.88 -19.83
CA VAL A 162 -72.31 -21.95 -19.64
C VAL A 162 -73.27 -22.00 -20.83
N LYS A 163 -72.75 -22.02 -22.07
CA LYS A 163 -73.59 -22.15 -23.28
C LYS A 163 -74.39 -23.46 -23.30
N ALA A 164 -73.76 -24.59 -22.99
CA ALA A 164 -74.44 -25.88 -22.93
C ALA A 164 -75.54 -25.92 -21.84
N MET A 165 -75.29 -25.27 -20.71
CA MET A 165 -76.25 -25.14 -19.62
C MET A 165 -77.49 -24.34 -20.04
N MET A 166 -77.32 -23.21 -20.74
CA MET A 166 -78.45 -22.42 -21.22
C MET A 166 -79.27 -23.15 -22.31
N ALA A 167 -78.64 -24.05 -23.07
CA ALA A 167 -79.28 -24.83 -24.13
C ALA A 167 -79.98 -26.11 -23.63
N GLY A 168 -79.85 -26.48 -22.35
CA GLY A 168 -80.43 -27.70 -21.79
C GLY A 168 -79.80 -29.00 -22.33
N GLN A 169 -78.52 -28.98 -22.69
CA GLN A 169 -77.82 -30.11 -23.30
C GLN A 169 -77.06 -30.96 -22.26
N ASP A 170 -77.77 -31.77 -21.47
CA ASP A 170 -77.20 -32.50 -20.32
C ASP A 170 -75.98 -33.38 -20.66
N GLN A 171 -75.99 -34.05 -21.81
CA GLN A 171 -74.86 -34.89 -22.24
C GLN A 171 -73.60 -34.05 -22.52
N GLN A 172 -73.76 -32.85 -23.07
CA GLN A 172 -72.65 -31.94 -23.35
C GLN A 172 -72.09 -31.37 -22.04
N ILE A 173 -72.96 -31.05 -21.08
CA ILE A 173 -72.57 -30.57 -19.74
C ILE A 173 -71.66 -31.59 -19.05
N GLU A 174 -72.04 -32.88 -19.01
CA GLU A 174 -71.22 -33.92 -18.38
C GLU A 174 -69.88 -34.16 -19.11
N SER A 175 -69.86 -34.07 -20.44
CA SER A 175 -68.61 -34.18 -21.21
C SER A 175 -67.64 -33.01 -20.94
N ILE A 176 -68.15 -31.77 -20.85
CA ILE A 176 -67.35 -30.58 -20.56
C ILE A 176 -66.84 -30.64 -19.12
N LYS A 177 -67.69 -31.06 -18.18
CA LYS A 177 -67.31 -31.25 -16.77
C LYS A 177 -66.18 -32.27 -16.62
N THR A 178 -66.30 -33.43 -17.25
CA THR A 178 -65.25 -34.46 -17.24
C THR A 178 -63.92 -33.92 -17.79
N ARG A 179 -63.97 -33.10 -18.85
CA ARG A 179 -62.78 -32.46 -19.41
C ARG A 179 -62.20 -31.40 -18.48
N MET A 180 -63.03 -30.58 -17.84
CA MET A 180 -62.59 -29.60 -16.84
C MET A 180 -61.93 -30.27 -15.64
N ASP A 181 -62.48 -31.39 -15.15
CA ASP A 181 -61.89 -32.17 -14.06
C ASP A 181 -60.53 -32.76 -14.47
N ALA A 182 -60.40 -33.26 -15.70
CA ALA A 182 -59.13 -33.74 -16.24
C ALA A 182 -58.08 -32.62 -16.35
N ASP A 183 -58.45 -31.47 -16.91
CA ASP A 183 -57.56 -30.30 -17.06
C ASP A 183 -57.14 -29.74 -15.69
N MET A 184 -58.06 -29.69 -14.72
CA MET A 184 -57.77 -29.24 -13.35
C MET A 184 -56.82 -30.20 -12.63
N ASN A 185 -57.03 -31.51 -12.75
CA ASN A 185 -56.11 -32.50 -12.19
C ASN A 185 -54.71 -32.39 -12.80
N LEU A 186 -54.62 -32.14 -14.11
CA LEU A 186 -53.34 -31.96 -14.79
C LEU A 186 -52.61 -30.67 -14.37
N MET A 187 -53.37 -29.58 -14.18
CA MET A 187 -52.85 -28.34 -13.62
C MET A 187 -52.31 -28.54 -12.20
N LEU A 188 -53.02 -29.31 -11.37
CA LEU A 188 -52.59 -29.62 -10.00
C LEU A 188 -51.30 -30.43 -9.98
N VAL A 189 -51.17 -31.45 -10.84
CA VAL A 189 -49.93 -32.24 -10.98
C VAL A 189 -48.77 -31.36 -11.44
N SER A 190 -48.97 -30.51 -12.46
CA SER A 190 -47.96 -29.55 -12.93
C SER A 190 -47.50 -28.59 -11.82
N LEU A 191 -48.44 -28.12 -10.98
CA LEU A 191 -48.13 -27.25 -9.85
C LEU A 191 -47.31 -27.98 -8.78
N MET A 192 -47.67 -29.23 -8.46
CA MET A 192 -46.93 -30.06 -7.50
C MET A 192 -45.51 -30.34 -7.97
N GLU A 193 -45.31 -30.74 -9.23
CA GLU A 193 -43.97 -30.95 -9.80
C GLU A 193 -43.11 -29.68 -9.74
N LYS A 194 -43.71 -28.53 -10.02
CA LYS A 194 -42.98 -27.26 -9.95
C LYS A 194 -42.58 -26.92 -8.51
N MET A 195 -43.46 -27.17 -7.55
CA MET A 195 -43.17 -26.96 -6.14
C MET A 195 -42.00 -27.85 -5.69
N ASP A 196 -42.01 -29.12 -6.11
CA ASP A 196 -40.94 -30.09 -5.83
C ASP A 196 -39.60 -29.67 -6.47
N ARG A 197 -39.61 -29.23 -7.74
CA ARG A 197 -38.42 -28.69 -8.42
C ARG A 197 -37.86 -27.47 -7.68
N ASN A 198 -38.73 -26.55 -7.27
CA ASN A 198 -38.31 -25.34 -6.54
C ASN A 198 -37.72 -25.70 -5.17
N GLN A 199 -38.33 -26.66 -4.47
CA GLN A 199 -37.83 -27.15 -3.19
C GLN A 199 -36.47 -27.83 -3.35
N THR A 200 -36.28 -28.64 -4.39
CA THR A 200 -35.00 -29.28 -4.71
C THR A 200 -33.91 -28.24 -5.02
N GLN A 201 -34.25 -27.21 -5.81
CA GLN A 201 -33.32 -26.11 -6.11
C GLN A 201 -32.93 -25.32 -4.86
N LEU A 202 -33.87 -25.12 -3.92
CA LEU A 202 -33.60 -24.44 -2.66
C LEU A 202 -32.59 -25.25 -1.83
N PHE A 203 -32.77 -26.56 -1.69
CA PHE A 203 -31.83 -27.42 -0.98
C PHE A 203 -30.46 -27.48 -1.65
N GLU A 204 -30.41 -27.48 -2.99
CA GLU A 204 -29.14 -27.43 -3.72
C GLU A 204 -28.40 -26.11 -3.47
N LYS A 205 -29.11 -24.99 -3.46
CA LYS A 205 -28.54 -23.67 -3.11
C LYS A 205 -28.02 -23.65 -1.67
N ASP A 206 -28.78 -24.18 -0.72
CA ASP A 206 -28.35 -24.28 0.68
C ASP A 206 -27.10 -25.16 0.83
N ARG A 207 -27.02 -26.25 0.08
CA ARG A 207 -25.82 -27.11 0.05
C ARG A 207 -24.62 -26.35 -0.50
N LYS A 208 -24.78 -25.63 -1.62
CA LYS A 208 -23.70 -24.80 -2.21
C LYS A 208 -23.27 -23.68 -1.27
N ASN A 209 -24.22 -23.03 -0.59
CA ASN A 209 -23.94 -21.99 0.40
C ASN A 209 -23.15 -22.53 1.60
N LYS A 210 -23.50 -23.73 2.09
CA LYS A 210 -22.74 -24.40 3.16
C LYS A 210 -21.32 -24.74 2.74
N GLU A 211 -21.13 -25.21 1.50
CA GLU A 211 -19.79 -25.51 0.98
C GLU A 211 -18.96 -24.22 0.81
N LEU A 212 -19.57 -23.14 0.33
CA LEU A 212 -18.91 -21.84 0.22
C LEU A 212 -18.48 -21.30 1.60
N LEU A 213 -19.34 -21.41 2.62
CA LEU A 213 -19.00 -21.02 3.99
C LEU A 213 -17.82 -21.84 4.54
N LYS A 214 -17.78 -23.14 4.23
CA LYS A 214 -16.66 -24.01 4.61
C LYS A 214 -15.35 -23.57 3.95
N GLN A 215 -15.39 -23.20 2.66
CA GLN A 215 -14.22 -22.69 1.94
C GLN A 215 -13.73 -21.36 2.50
N ILE A 216 -14.63 -20.44 2.85
CA ILE A 216 -14.26 -19.15 3.47
C ILE A 216 -13.55 -19.39 4.80
N LEU A 217 -14.07 -20.28 5.64
CA LEU A 217 -13.47 -20.59 6.95
C LEU A 217 -12.08 -21.26 6.82
N GLU A 218 -11.89 -22.12 5.83
CA GLU A 218 -10.57 -22.70 5.54
C GLU A 218 -9.57 -21.65 5.04
N MET A 219 -10.03 -20.72 4.19
CA MET A 219 -9.23 -19.60 3.70
C MET A 219 -8.83 -18.63 4.82
N GLU A 220 -9.74 -18.32 5.75
CA GLU A 220 -9.45 -17.49 6.94
C GLU A 220 -8.37 -18.13 7.82
N LYS A 221 -8.49 -19.44 8.07
CA LYS A 221 -7.50 -20.19 8.85
C LYS A 221 -6.11 -20.18 8.19
N ASP A 222 -6.06 -20.33 6.87
CA ASP A 222 -4.81 -20.26 6.12
C ASP A 222 -4.22 -18.84 6.13
N MET A 223 -5.06 -17.81 6.05
CA MET A 223 -4.67 -16.42 6.13
C MET A 223 -4.08 -16.09 7.50
N GLU A 224 -4.71 -16.54 8.58
CA GLU A 224 -4.23 -16.38 9.95
C GLU A 224 -2.86 -17.07 10.15
N LYS A 225 -2.71 -18.30 9.64
CA LYS A 225 -1.43 -19.01 9.68
C LYS A 225 -0.32 -18.27 8.92
N ARG A 226 -0.65 -17.68 7.76
CA ARG A 226 0.30 -16.83 7.01
C ARG A 226 0.66 -15.57 7.79
N GLN A 227 -0.31 -14.92 8.42
CA GLN A 227 -0.06 -13.75 9.25
C GLN A 227 0.87 -14.08 10.44
N ALA A 228 0.58 -15.15 11.18
CA ALA A 228 1.43 -15.60 12.28
C ALA A 228 2.86 -15.92 11.83
N SER A 229 3.03 -16.56 10.66
CA SER A 229 4.37 -16.82 10.10
C SER A 229 5.09 -15.53 9.68
N THR A 230 4.37 -14.53 9.19
CA THR A 230 4.97 -13.23 8.84
C THR A 230 5.38 -12.43 10.06
N THR A 231 4.57 -12.42 11.14
CA THR A 231 4.93 -11.73 12.38
C THR A 231 6.15 -12.38 13.02
N GLU A 232 6.20 -13.71 13.10
CA GLU A 232 7.37 -14.43 13.64
C GLU A 232 8.65 -14.12 12.84
N LYS A 233 8.56 -14.01 11.50
CA LYS A 233 9.69 -13.61 10.66
C LYS A 233 10.11 -12.16 10.88
N MET A 234 9.16 -11.25 11.05
CA MET A 234 9.47 -9.85 11.36
C MET A 234 10.15 -9.72 12.71
N ASP A 235 9.69 -10.44 13.74
CA ASP A 235 10.28 -10.43 15.07
C ASP A 235 11.71 -10.99 15.06
N LYS A 236 11.94 -12.10 14.33
CA LYS A 236 13.29 -12.66 14.13
C LYS A 236 14.22 -11.68 13.40
N ASN A 237 13.73 -11.01 12.36
CA ASN A 237 14.51 -10.01 11.63
C ASN A 237 14.81 -8.79 12.50
N HIS A 238 13.85 -8.34 13.32
CA HIS A 238 14.05 -7.23 14.25
C HIS A 238 15.07 -7.57 15.34
N ALA A 239 15.00 -8.78 15.91
CA ALA A 239 16.00 -9.25 16.87
C ALA A 239 17.40 -9.34 16.24
N GLN A 240 17.53 -9.83 15.00
CA GLN A 240 18.81 -9.83 14.28
C GLN A 240 19.36 -8.44 14.01
N LEU A 241 18.48 -7.46 13.73
CA LEU A 241 18.88 -6.09 13.50
C LEU A 241 19.46 -5.46 14.79
N LEU A 242 18.80 -5.66 15.92
CA LEU A 242 19.28 -5.17 17.22
C LEU A 242 20.64 -5.78 17.59
N GLU A 243 20.86 -7.06 17.28
CA GLU A 243 22.15 -7.71 17.55
C GLU A 243 23.26 -7.15 16.65
N LYS A 244 22.98 -6.89 15.36
CA LYS A 244 23.94 -6.22 14.47
C LYS A 244 24.27 -4.80 14.91
N ASP A 245 23.28 -4.06 15.42
CA ASP A 245 23.51 -2.72 15.96
C ASP A 245 24.40 -2.78 17.21
N ARG A 246 24.24 -3.81 18.04
CA ARG A 246 25.11 -4.08 19.20
C ARG A 246 26.55 -4.38 18.76
N GLU A 247 26.74 -5.27 17.80
CA GLU A 247 28.06 -5.62 17.24
C GLU A 247 28.74 -4.40 16.59
N ASN A 248 28.00 -3.60 15.82
CA ASN A 248 28.51 -2.38 15.21
C ASN A 248 28.95 -1.35 16.26
N LYS A 249 28.20 -1.24 17.36
CA LYS A 249 28.57 -0.36 18.47
C LYS A 249 29.88 -0.80 19.14
N GLU A 250 30.03 -2.10 19.43
CA GLU A 250 31.29 -2.65 19.97
C GLU A 250 32.47 -2.44 19.01
N MET A 251 32.24 -2.61 17.70
CA MET A 251 33.26 -2.36 16.68
C MET A 251 33.68 -0.88 16.67
N HIS A 252 32.73 0.06 16.77
CA HIS A 252 33.04 1.49 16.85
C HIS A 252 33.81 1.85 18.13
N GLU A 253 33.44 1.28 19.28
CA GLU A 253 34.17 1.46 20.54
C GLU A 253 35.61 0.92 20.43
N ASN A 254 35.80 -0.27 19.87
CA ASN A 254 37.11 -0.85 19.62
C ASN A 254 37.96 0.00 18.67
N MET A 255 37.36 0.52 17.60
CA MET A 255 38.05 1.42 16.66
C MET A 255 38.47 2.72 17.33
N ALA A 256 37.64 3.29 18.22
CA ALA A 256 37.97 4.48 18.98
C ALA A 256 39.14 4.25 19.95
N VAL A 257 39.16 3.11 20.65
CA VAL A 257 40.28 2.70 21.50
C VAL A 257 41.56 2.55 20.67
N MET A 258 41.47 1.92 19.49
CA MET A 258 42.61 1.74 18.60
C MET A 258 43.15 3.07 18.05
N GLN A 259 42.28 4.00 17.64
CA GLN A 259 42.68 5.34 17.21
C GLN A 259 43.40 6.09 18.33
N LYS A 260 42.90 6.02 19.57
CA LYS A 260 43.54 6.66 20.73
C LYS A 260 44.95 6.09 20.97
N ARG A 261 45.13 4.78 20.82
CA ARG A 261 46.45 4.15 20.94
C ARG A 261 47.42 4.61 19.85
N ILE A 262 46.96 4.69 18.61
CA ILE A 262 47.76 5.19 17.48
C ILE A 262 48.18 6.64 17.72
N HIS A 263 47.26 7.50 18.15
CA HIS A 263 47.56 8.89 18.46
C HIS A 263 48.59 9.01 19.60
N GLY A 264 48.46 8.20 20.67
CA GLY A 264 49.43 8.18 21.76
C GLY A 264 50.83 7.78 21.31
N MET A 265 50.94 6.77 20.42
CA MET A 265 52.23 6.39 19.82
C MET A 265 52.84 7.49 18.94
N GLN A 266 52.01 8.23 18.19
CA GLN A 266 52.47 9.35 17.38
C GLN A 266 53.02 10.48 18.26
N GLU A 267 52.32 10.81 19.35
CA GLU A 267 52.74 11.81 20.32
C GLU A 267 54.07 11.42 21.00
N GLU A 268 54.21 10.16 21.43
CA GLU A 268 55.47 9.66 21.99
C GLU A 268 56.63 9.79 20.99
N THR A 269 56.38 9.47 19.72
CA THR A 269 57.38 9.56 18.66
C THR A 269 57.79 11.02 18.40
N LEU A 270 56.83 11.94 18.35
CA LEU A 270 57.09 13.38 18.24
C LEU A 270 57.91 13.89 19.43
N ASN A 271 57.56 13.50 20.65
CA ASN A 271 58.31 13.88 21.86
C ASN A 271 59.75 13.38 21.83
N ARG A 272 59.98 12.13 21.36
CA ARG A 272 61.34 11.60 21.16
C ARG A 272 62.11 12.39 20.10
N LEU A 273 61.46 12.78 19.01
CA LEU A 273 62.09 13.58 17.94
C LEU A 273 62.52 14.95 18.45
N VAL A 274 61.67 15.62 19.23
CA VAL A 274 61.99 16.91 19.88
C VAL A 274 63.19 16.76 20.83
N ALA A 275 63.19 15.72 21.68
CA ALA A 275 64.31 15.46 22.58
C ALA A 275 65.64 15.23 21.84
N ILE A 276 65.61 14.52 20.70
CA ILE A 276 66.78 14.32 19.83
C ILE A 276 67.22 15.67 19.22
N GLN A 277 66.28 16.44 18.68
CA GLN A 277 66.57 17.74 18.08
C GLN A 277 67.22 18.70 19.09
N SER A 278 66.69 18.79 20.32
CA SER A 278 67.27 19.61 21.38
C SER A 278 68.68 19.19 21.76
N ARG A 279 68.97 17.88 21.81
CA ARG A 279 70.33 17.37 22.06
C ARG A 279 71.29 17.72 20.93
N VAL A 280 70.87 17.54 19.69
CA VAL A 280 71.67 17.91 18.51
C VAL A 280 71.98 19.41 18.53
N GLN A 281 70.99 20.25 18.82
CA GLN A 281 71.18 21.70 18.92
C GLN A 281 72.17 22.06 20.04
N ALA A 282 72.05 21.46 21.23
CA ALA A 282 72.98 21.70 22.33
C ALA A 282 74.43 21.33 21.97
N ILE A 283 74.63 20.21 21.28
CA ILE A 283 75.96 19.79 20.80
C ILE A 283 76.49 20.81 19.79
N LEU A 284 75.66 21.23 18.83
CA LEU A 284 76.08 22.21 17.81
C LEU A 284 76.45 23.56 18.44
N THR A 285 75.65 24.07 19.38
CA THR A 285 75.94 25.31 20.10
C THR A 285 77.26 25.21 20.89
N GLN A 286 77.46 24.11 21.62
CA GLN A 286 78.73 23.86 22.33
C GLN A 286 79.93 23.83 21.40
N THR A 287 79.82 23.16 20.24
CA THR A 287 80.91 23.14 19.27
C THR A 287 81.19 24.52 18.66
N TYR A 288 80.16 25.34 18.44
CA TYR A 288 80.33 26.69 17.89
C TYR A 288 81.06 27.63 18.86
N GLU A 289 80.69 27.60 20.15
CA GLU A 289 81.38 28.35 21.20
C GLU A 289 82.87 27.97 21.32
N LEU A 290 83.20 26.69 21.07
CA LEU A 290 84.57 26.18 21.01
C LEU A 290 85.38 26.72 19.82
N PHE A 291 84.74 27.15 18.73
CA PHE A 291 85.43 27.71 17.56
C PHE A 291 85.60 29.23 17.63
N GLU A 292 84.76 29.95 18.37
CA GLU A 292 84.89 31.40 18.57
C GLU A 292 86.11 31.79 19.42
N TYR A 293 86.57 30.89 20.29
CA TYR A 293 87.85 31.02 20.97
C TYR A 293 88.87 30.12 20.27
N PRO A 294 89.74 30.65 19.39
CA PRO A 294 90.77 29.83 18.78
C PRO A 294 91.61 29.24 19.90
N VAL A 295 91.45 27.92 20.15
CA VAL A 295 92.23 27.20 21.14
C VAL A 295 93.69 27.58 20.89
N PRO A 296 94.38 28.24 21.84
CA PRO A 296 95.74 28.67 21.63
C PRO A 296 96.53 27.41 21.30
N ARG A 297 96.94 27.29 20.03
CA ARG A 297 97.66 26.12 19.54
C ARG A 297 98.95 26.07 20.34
N LEU A 298 99.03 25.10 21.24
CA LEU A 298 100.20 24.91 22.09
C LEU A 298 101.29 24.33 21.20
N PHE A 299 102.13 25.21 20.64
CA PHE A 299 103.29 24.79 19.87
C PHE A 299 104.35 24.33 20.86
N ILE A 300 104.45 23.01 21.06
CA ILE A 300 105.61 22.43 21.74
C ILE A 300 106.76 22.48 20.74
N VAL A 301 107.59 23.52 20.85
CA VAL A 301 108.85 23.60 20.11
C VAL A 301 109.81 22.60 20.72
N LEU A 302 109.86 21.40 20.14
CA LEU A 302 110.88 20.42 20.50
C LEU A 302 112.24 20.92 19.98
N PRO A 303 113.26 21.06 20.85
CA PRO A 303 114.59 21.45 20.42
C PRO A 303 115.11 20.45 19.38
N LYS A 304 115.70 20.96 18.28
CA LYS A 304 116.38 20.10 17.31
C LYS A 304 117.54 19.43 18.03
N GLU A 305 117.45 18.10 18.19
CA GLU A 305 118.56 17.29 18.65
C GLU A 305 119.72 17.41 17.67
N GLN A 306 120.69 18.29 17.96
CA GLN A 306 122.02 18.24 17.38
C GLN A 306 123.03 18.68 18.45
N GLY A 307 123.58 17.71 19.18
CA GLY A 307 124.77 17.89 20.01
C GLY A 307 124.53 17.66 21.50
N SER A 308 125.35 16.77 22.08
CA SER A 308 125.44 16.30 23.46
C SER A 308 124.84 17.21 24.55
N LEU A 309 123.89 16.62 25.27
CA LEU A 309 123.20 17.13 26.46
C LEU A 309 124.18 17.30 27.63
N ASP A 310 124.70 18.53 27.83
CA ASP A 310 125.50 18.87 29.01
C ASP A 310 124.56 19.11 30.21
N LYS A 311 124.57 18.19 31.17
CA LYS A 311 123.54 18.05 32.23
C LYS A 311 123.53 19.13 33.33
N LEU A 312 124.25 20.25 33.21
CA LEU A 312 124.53 21.09 34.38
C LEU A 312 124.25 22.59 34.29
N ASN A 313 123.70 23.16 33.22
CA ASN A 313 123.36 24.59 33.23
C ASN A 313 122.06 24.91 32.47
N LEU A 314 120.92 24.81 33.19
CA LEU A 314 119.59 25.03 32.62
C LEU A 314 119.05 26.47 32.75
N PHE A 315 119.77 27.42 33.35
CA PHE A 315 119.19 28.72 33.74
C PHE A 315 120.02 29.98 33.40
N THR A 316 120.85 29.99 32.36
CA THR A 316 121.66 31.19 32.02
C THR A 316 121.42 31.81 30.66
N HIS A 317 120.45 31.36 29.86
CA HIS A 317 120.10 32.07 28.62
C HIS A 317 119.07 33.16 28.89
N LYS A 318 119.57 34.41 29.00
CA LYS A 318 118.75 35.62 28.92
C LYS A 318 118.10 35.69 27.53
N PHE A 319 116.77 35.67 27.50
CA PHE A 319 115.99 35.99 26.31
C PHE A 319 116.26 37.45 25.92
N LYS A 320 116.69 37.66 24.67
CA LYS A 320 116.69 38.95 23.98
C LYS A 320 115.61 38.92 22.92
#